data_AF-A0A7W8DKS9-F1
#
_entry.id   AF-A0A7W8DKS9-F1
#
_cell.length_a   1.000
_cell.length_b   1.000
_cell.length_c   1.000
_cell.angle_alpha   90.00
_cell.angle_beta   90.00
_cell.angle_gamma   90.00
#
_symmetry.space_group_name_H-M   'P 1'
#
loop_
_entity.id
_entity.type
_entity.pdbx_description
1 polymer ?
#
loop_
_entity_poly.entity_id
_entity_poly.type
_entity_poly.pdbx_seq_one_letter_code
_entity_poly.pdbx_strand_id
1 'polypeptide(L)'
;MKTPLKLPKLLCLALALAWIPGAQASTFFWSSAFNDNLFDSAGNALDSTYSFEIGTFGSFVPTYQNVDQWAANWHVIDRAYDPDLNGWNSAQQFFTATVDLLSDNSSNSPDADPAYQFNKDDIAYLWAYNSKDIVPTSEWALVSYAADPSNTGDPWIIPAPSDSNPYNWNLSDAHVTVVGGANNVQGPGTYSANPGTFSLQTTVVPEPGSAVLLLAAAATHLIRRARRLNRSTLL
;
A
#
# COMPACT_ATOMS: atom_id res chain seq x y z
N MET A 1 -43.21 -2.46 44.51
CA MET A 1 -42.59 -3.75 44.93
C MET A 1 -41.52 -4.11 43.91
N LYS A 2 -40.23 -4.08 44.27
CA LYS A 2 -39.12 -4.52 43.40
C LYS A 2 -38.99 -6.03 43.53
N THR A 3 -39.27 -6.78 42.47
CA THR A 3 -39.11 -8.24 42.45
C THR A 3 -37.61 -8.57 42.57
N PRO A 4 -37.19 -9.38 43.57
CA PRO A 4 -35.78 -9.72 43.73
C PRO A 4 -35.32 -10.59 42.55
N LEU A 5 -34.19 -10.21 41.96
CA LEU A 5 -33.56 -10.96 40.87
C LEU A 5 -33.19 -12.35 41.41
N LYS A 6 -33.85 -13.41 40.90
CA LYS A 6 -33.68 -14.78 41.41
C LYS A 6 -32.28 -15.32 41.05
N LEU A 7 -31.56 -15.87 42.03
CA LEU A 7 -30.25 -16.53 41.91
C LEU A 7 -30.02 -17.39 40.64
N PRO A 8 -30.97 -18.22 40.16
CA PRO A 8 -30.80 -18.97 38.91
C PRO A 8 -30.64 -18.09 37.65
N LYS A 9 -31.24 -16.88 37.63
CA LYS A 9 -31.09 -15.95 36.50
C LYS A 9 -29.71 -15.29 36.48
N LEU A 10 -29.12 -15.05 37.66
CA LEU A 10 -27.75 -14.55 37.80
C LEU A 10 -26.73 -15.60 37.38
N LEU A 11 -26.96 -16.88 37.70
CA LEU A 11 -26.11 -17.98 37.28
C LEU A 11 -26.15 -18.18 35.76
N CYS A 12 -27.34 -18.16 35.14
CA CYS A 12 -27.46 -18.25 33.68
C CYS A 12 -26.81 -17.06 32.96
N LEU A 13 -26.90 -15.84 33.52
CA LEU A 13 -26.24 -14.67 32.97
C LEU A 13 -24.70 -14.77 33.10
N ALA A 14 -24.20 -15.27 34.23
CA ALA A 14 -22.76 -15.48 34.44
C ALA A 14 -22.19 -16.58 33.54
N LEU A 15 -22.91 -17.69 33.34
CA LEU A 15 -22.52 -18.71 32.37
C LEU A 15 -22.60 -18.22 30.92
N ALA A 16 -23.58 -17.37 30.57
CA ALA A 16 -23.67 -16.77 29.24
C ALA A 16 -22.52 -15.78 28.97
N LEU A 17 -22.08 -15.02 29.99
CA LEU A 17 -20.92 -14.13 29.90
C LEU A 17 -19.58 -14.89 29.85
N ALA A 18 -19.50 -16.08 30.46
CA ALA A 18 -18.30 -16.92 30.44
C ALA A 18 -18.06 -17.64 29.09
N TRP A 19 -19.03 -17.60 28.17
CA TRP A 19 -18.96 -18.22 26.84
C TRP A 19 -18.73 -17.22 25.72
N ILE A 20 -18.49 -15.94 26.04
CA ILE A 20 -18.09 -14.96 25.03
C ILE A 20 -16.61 -15.20 24.75
N PRO A 21 -16.22 -15.71 23.56
CA PRO A 21 -14.82 -15.77 23.20
C PRO A 21 -14.23 -14.36 23.28
N GLY A 22 -13.05 -14.23 23.89
CA GLY A 22 -12.33 -12.96 23.91
C GLY A 22 -12.08 -12.49 22.48
N ALA A 23 -12.15 -11.17 22.25
CA ALA A 23 -11.78 -10.61 20.97
C ALA A 23 -10.35 -11.02 20.63
N GLN A 24 -10.16 -11.67 19.49
CA GLN A 24 -8.84 -11.99 18.96
C GLN A 24 -8.46 -10.93 17.94
N ALA A 25 -7.19 -10.55 17.93
CA ALA A 25 -6.65 -9.63 16.95
C ALA A 25 -5.23 -10.07 16.62
N SER A 26 -4.86 -9.94 15.35
CA SER A 26 -3.48 -10.11 14.92
C SER A 26 -2.80 -8.75 14.95
N THR A 27 -1.57 -8.68 15.44
CA THR A 27 -0.81 -7.42 15.50
C THR A 27 0.25 -7.42 14.39
N PHE A 28 0.30 -6.34 13.62
CA PHE A 28 1.33 -6.12 12.61
C PHE A 28 2.33 -5.09 13.10
N PHE A 29 3.60 -5.49 13.13
CA PHE A 29 4.73 -4.59 13.29
C PHE A 29 5.34 -4.39 11.91
N TRP A 30 5.34 -3.16 11.40
CA TRP A 30 5.86 -2.88 10.07
C TRP A 30 6.83 -1.71 10.10
N SER A 31 7.99 -1.89 9.48
CA SER A 31 9.11 -0.95 9.66
C SER A 31 10.19 -1.05 8.59
N SER A 32 11.08 -0.05 8.60
CA SER A 32 12.41 -0.08 7.98
C SER A 32 13.50 -0.12 9.05
N ALA A 33 14.77 -0.26 8.62
CA ALA A 33 15.89 -0.10 9.54
C ALA A 33 16.03 1.36 10.00
N PHE A 34 16.76 1.61 11.10
CA PHE A 34 17.14 2.95 11.51
C PHE A 34 18.28 3.49 10.62
N ASN A 35 18.26 4.78 10.24
CA ASN A 35 19.17 5.36 9.24
C ASN A 35 19.18 4.56 7.94
N ASP A 36 18.01 4.19 7.44
CA ASP A 36 17.89 3.40 6.23
C ASP A 36 18.22 4.23 4.98
N ASN A 37 18.52 3.52 3.90
CA ASN A 37 18.79 4.13 2.60
C ASN A 37 17.48 4.20 1.78
N LEU A 38 16.67 5.22 2.07
CA LEU A 38 15.39 5.47 1.39
C LEU A 38 15.57 6.64 0.43
N PHE A 39 15.42 6.40 -0.87
CA PHE A 39 15.72 7.40 -1.90
C PHE A 39 14.56 7.68 -2.84
N ASP A 40 14.59 8.88 -3.41
CA ASP A 40 13.76 9.25 -4.55
C ASP A 40 14.36 8.75 -5.88
N SER A 41 13.66 9.01 -6.98
CA SER A 41 14.10 8.62 -8.32
C SER A 41 15.38 9.33 -8.79
N ALA A 42 15.76 10.43 -8.13
CA ALA A 42 16.97 11.21 -8.35
C ALA A 42 18.10 10.88 -7.37
N GLY A 43 17.88 9.94 -6.44
CA GLY A 43 18.86 9.49 -5.47
C GLY A 43 19.00 10.42 -4.25
N ASN A 44 18.06 11.34 -4.04
CA ASN A 44 17.99 12.13 -2.81
C ASN A 44 17.27 11.34 -1.73
N ALA A 45 17.66 11.54 -0.47
CA ALA A 45 16.98 10.92 0.66
C ALA A 45 15.50 11.37 0.70
N LEU A 46 14.58 10.45 1.01
CA LEU A 46 13.16 10.79 1.14
C LEU A 46 12.97 11.82 2.25
N ASP A 47 12.22 12.89 1.98
CA ASP A 47 11.97 13.95 2.96
C ASP A 47 10.60 13.81 3.64
N SER A 48 10.19 14.84 4.39
CA SER A 48 8.91 14.89 5.09
C SER A 48 7.69 14.95 4.17
N THR A 49 7.87 15.09 2.85
CA THR A 49 6.76 15.07 1.89
C THR A 49 6.29 13.65 1.57
N TYR A 50 7.09 12.64 1.91
CA TYR A 50 6.75 11.24 1.69
C TYR A 50 5.91 10.67 2.83
N SER A 51 5.10 9.67 2.47
CA SER A 51 4.31 8.85 3.38
C SER A 51 4.43 7.39 2.97
N PHE A 52 4.18 6.50 3.92
CA PHE A 52 4.21 5.06 3.76
C PHE A 52 2.88 4.50 4.21
N GLU A 53 2.29 3.62 3.42
CA GLU A 53 1.08 2.90 3.80
C GLU A 53 1.32 1.41 3.65
N ILE A 54 0.78 0.64 4.60
CA ILE A 54 0.59 -0.79 4.43
C ILE A 54 -0.88 -1.05 4.14
N GLY A 55 -1.15 -1.91 3.18
CA GLY A 55 -2.51 -2.13 2.70
C GLY A 55 -2.61 -3.25 1.68
N THR A 56 -3.80 -3.45 1.13
CA THR A 56 -4.08 -4.47 0.12
C THR A 56 -4.86 -3.89 -1.04
N PHE A 57 -4.75 -4.56 -2.19
CA PHE A 57 -5.62 -4.34 -3.35
C PHE A 57 -6.82 -5.31 -3.40
N GLY A 58 -6.98 -6.16 -2.39
CA GLY A 58 -7.96 -7.25 -2.38
C GLY A 58 -7.74 -8.19 -3.56
N SER A 59 -8.75 -8.29 -4.45
CA SER A 59 -8.67 -9.14 -5.65
C SER A 59 -7.99 -8.47 -6.85
N PHE A 60 -7.69 -7.17 -6.79
CA PHE A 60 -6.98 -6.47 -7.85
C PHE A 60 -5.49 -6.78 -7.81
N VAL A 61 -4.89 -7.12 -8.96
CA VAL A 61 -3.45 -7.38 -9.08
C VAL A 61 -2.75 -6.12 -9.58
N PRO A 62 -1.97 -5.43 -8.73
CA PRO A 62 -1.29 -4.21 -9.13
C PRO A 62 -0.15 -4.53 -10.10
N THR A 63 -0.02 -3.72 -11.15
CA THR A 63 1.06 -3.74 -12.12
C THR A 63 1.45 -2.30 -12.48
N TYR A 64 2.64 -2.10 -13.04
CA TYR A 64 3.01 -0.75 -13.50
C TYR A 64 2.09 -0.22 -14.61
N GLN A 65 1.43 -1.09 -15.36
CA GLN A 65 0.56 -0.74 -16.48
C GLN A 65 -0.83 -0.25 -16.04
N ASN A 66 -1.22 -0.46 -14.78
CA ASN A 66 -2.54 -0.12 -14.26
C ASN A 66 -2.48 0.83 -13.04
N VAL A 67 -1.40 1.60 -12.90
CA VAL A 67 -1.18 2.58 -11.83
C VAL A 67 -2.32 3.60 -11.69
N ASP A 68 -3.01 3.90 -12.78
CA ASP A 68 -4.19 4.76 -12.83
C ASP A 68 -5.41 4.20 -12.08
N GLN A 69 -5.42 2.90 -11.81
CA GLN A 69 -6.50 2.20 -11.12
C GLN A 69 -6.20 1.95 -9.65
N TRP A 70 -4.96 2.20 -9.20
CA TRP A 70 -4.53 1.80 -7.86
C TRP A 70 -5.32 2.50 -6.76
N ALA A 71 -5.47 3.82 -6.83
CA ALA A 71 -6.18 4.59 -5.80
C ALA A 71 -7.64 4.12 -5.60
N ALA A 72 -8.28 3.58 -6.63
CA ALA A 72 -9.66 3.07 -6.55
C ALA A 72 -9.76 1.65 -5.97
N ASN A 73 -8.67 0.89 -5.96
CA ASN A 73 -8.63 -0.50 -5.48
C ASN A 73 -7.79 -0.65 -4.20
N TRP A 74 -7.16 0.42 -3.72
CA TRP A 74 -6.28 0.39 -2.56
C TRP A 74 -7.06 0.55 -1.26
N HIS A 75 -6.82 -0.38 -0.34
CA HIS A 75 -7.42 -0.39 0.99
C HIS A 75 -6.32 -0.31 2.04
N VAL A 76 -6.29 0.81 2.76
CA VAL A 76 -5.26 1.13 3.76
C VAL A 76 -5.53 0.33 5.02
N ILE A 77 -4.52 -0.41 5.49
CA ILE A 77 -4.51 -1.02 6.83
C ILE A 77 -3.97 -0.03 7.83
N ASP A 78 -2.84 0.61 7.53
CA ASP A 78 -2.20 1.59 8.41
C ASP A 78 -1.28 2.53 7.60
N ARG A 79 -0.90 3.66 8.20
CA ARG A 79 -0.08 4.68 7.56
C ARG A 79 0.96 5.27 8.50
N ALA A 80 2.15 5.50 7.96
CA ALA A 80 3.21 6.26 8.59
C ALA A 80 3.55 7.51 7.77
N TYR A 81 3.65 8.66 8.41
CA TYR A 81 3.92 9.95 7.76
C TYR A 81 4.59 10.93 8.72
N ASP A 82 5.20 11.99 8.20
CA ASP A 82 5.89 12.97 9.03
C ASP A 82 4.86 13.82 9.79
N PRO A 83 5.09 14.20 11.06
CA PRO A 83 6.30 13.99 11.87
C PRO A 83 6.41 12.59 12.50
N ASP A 84 7.59 12.26 13.03
CA ASP A 84 7.98 11.00 13.71
C ASP A 84 6.93 10.40 14.65
N LEU A 85 6.10 11.24 15.30
CA LEU A 85 5.00 10.77 16.14
C LEU A 85 3.98 9.89 15.37
N ASN A 86 3.86 10.07 14.06
CA ASN A 86 3.04 9.24 13.18
C ASN A 86 3.88 8.19 12.44
N GLY A 87 5.06 7.83 12.97
CA GLY A 87 5.82 6.67 12.52
C GLY A 87 6.77 6.89 11.34
N TRP A 88 6.88 8.09 10.76
CA TRP A 88 7.93 8.39 9.76
C TRP A 88 8.85 9.51 10.26
N ASN A 89 10.15 9.20 10.35
CA ASN A 89 11.18 10.14 10.74
C ASN A 89 12.08 10.46 9.55
N SER A 90 11.77 11.55 8.85
CA SER A 90 12.55 12.01 7.70
C SER A 90 13.99 12.41 8.07
N ALA A 91 14.24 12.87 9.30
CA ALA A 91 15.59 13.27 9.73
C ALA A 91 16.51 12.07 9.99
N GLN A 92 15.95 10.96 10.46
CA GLN A 92 16.67 9.72 10.80
C GLN A 92 16.44 8.59 9.78
N GLN A 93 15.71 8.88 8.69
CA GLN A 93 15.45 7.97 7.57
C GLN A 93 14.93 6.60 8.00
N PHE A 94 13.84 6.57 8.78
CA PHE A 94 13.16 5.31 9.08
C PHE A 94 11.66 5.50 9.28
N PHE A 95 10.90 4.47 8.95
CA PHE A 95 9.49 4.37 9.36
C PHE A 95 9.25 3.16 10.26
N THR A 96 8.30 3.28 11.17
CA THR A 96 7.84 2.20 12.04
C THR A 96 6.42 2.48 12.51
N ALA A 97 5.56 1.48 12.51
CA ALA A 97 4.25 1.56 13.12
C ALA A 97 3.73 0.19 13.56
N THR A 98 2.64 0.21 14.31
CA THR A 98 2.00 -0.98 14.86
C THR A 98 0.50 -0.82 14.78
N VAL A 99 -0.16 -1.86 14.29
CA VAL A 99 -1.61 -1.87 14.06
C VAL A 99 -2.16 -3.25 14.38
N ASP A 100 -3.41 -3.29 14.85
CA ASP A 100 -4.12 -4.55 15.04
C ASP A 100 -5.18 -4.74 13.96
N LEU A 101 -5.18 -5.92 13.34
CA LEU A 101 -6.30 -6.44 12.58
C LEU A 101 -7.26 -7.14 13.54
N LEU A 102 -8.44 -6.57 13.72
CA LEU A 102 -9.46 -7.02 14.66
C LEU A 102 -10.18 -8.28 14.15
N SER A 103 -10.87 -8.98 15.05
CA SER A 103 -11.63 -10.21 14.74
C SER A 103 -12.73 -10.04 13.70
N ASP A 104 -13.16 -8.81 13.42
CA ASP A 104 -14.14 -8.48 12.38
C ASP A 104 -13.49 -8.14 11.03
N ASN A 105 -12.19 -8.41 10.89
CA ASN A 105 -11.37 -8.08 9.74
C ASN A 105 -11.21 -6.58 9.47
N SER A 106 -11.46 -5.71 10.45
CA SER A 106 -11.13 -4.29 10.33
C SER A 106 -9.77 -3.98 10.95
N SER A 107 -9.17 -2.87 10.54
CA SER A 107 -7.96 -2.33 11.18
C SER A 107 -8.35 -1.34 12.28
N ASN A 108 -7.61 -1.32 13.38
CA ASN A 108 -7.77 -0.30 14.42
C ASN A 108 -7.00 1.01 14.15
N SER A 109 -6.27 1.12 13.04
CA SER A 109 -5.56 2.34 12.67
C SER A 109 -6.56 3.49 12.40
N PRO A 110 -6.28 4.72 12.86
CA PRO A 110 -7.09 5.88 12.50
C PRO A 110 -7.02 6.25 11.01
N ASP A 111 -6.01 5.75 10.29
CA ASP A 111 -5.80 5.99 8.86
C ASP A 111 -6.36 4.87 7.97
N ALA A 112 -6.91 3.81 8.56
CA ALA A 112 -7.50 2.71 7.82
C ALA A 112 -8.77 3.12 7.05
N ASP A 113 -9.11 2.36 6.00
CA ASP A 113 -10.43 2.44 5.39
C ASP A 113 -11.49 1.87 6.36
N PRO A 114 -12.35 2.72 6.96
CA PRO A 114 -13.23 2.27 8.05
C PRO A 114 -14.37 1.37 7.56
N ALA A 115 -14.62 1.31 6.25
CA ALA A 115 -15.68 0.49 5.67
C ALA A 115 -15.15 -0.83 5.08
N TYR A 116 -13.83 -0.98 4.96
CA TYR A 116 -13.22 -2.16 4.35
C TYR A 116 -13.01 -3.28 5.37
N GLN A 117 -13.32 -4.50 4.94
CA GLN A 117 -13.02 -5.72 5.69
C GLN A 117 -11.97 -6.49 4.91
N PHE A 118 -10.79 -6.66 5.50
CA PHE A 118 -9.67 -7.34 4.89
C PHE A 118 -9.95 -8.84 4.75
N ASN A 119 -9.69 -9.43 3.59
CA ASN A 119 -9.89 -10.87 3.43
C ASN A 119 -8.62 -11.60 3.81
N LYS A 120 -8.79 -12.74 4.49
CA LYS A 120 -7.70 -13.70 4.68
C LYS A 120 -7.07 -14.01 3.31
N ASP A 121 -5.76 -14.18 3.32
CA ASP A 121 -4.94 -14.57 2.17
C ASP A 121 -4.75 -13.45 1.12
N ASP A 122 -5.32 -12.26 1.33
CA ASP A 122 -4.98 -11.07 0.55
C ASP A 122 -3.49 -10.72 0.71
N ILE A 123 -2.87 -10.25 -0.37
CA ILE A 123 -1.48 -9.83 -0.35
C ILE A 123 -1.40 -8.41 0.21
N ALA A 124 -0.58 -8.22 1.23
CA ALA A 124 -0.23 -6.91 1.75
C ALA A 124 0.95 -6.31 0.97
N TYR A 125 0.90 -5.01 0.75
CA TYR A 125 1.92 -4.22 0.09
C TYR A 125 2.31 -3.05 0.97
N LEU A 126 3.56 -2.60 0.83
CA LEU A 126 4.02 -1.30 1.30
C LEU A 126 4.03 -0.34 0.11
N TRP A 127 3.26 0.74 0.21
CA TRP A 127 3.24 1.83 -0.76
C TRP A 127 3.89 3.07 -0.17
N ALA A 128 5.06 3.45 -0.68
CA ALA A 128 5.68 4.73 -0.39
C ALA A 128 5.34 5.74 -1.49
N TYR A 129 4.94 6.95 -1.12
CA TYR A 129 4.57 7.98 -2.09
C TYR A 129 4.74 9.40 -1.52
N ASN A 130 4.98 10.38 -2.39
CA ASN A 130 4.88 11.81 -2.04
C ASN A 130 3.48 12.39 -2.32
N SER A 131 2.77 11.85 -3.31
CA SER A 131 1.38 12.20 -3.66
C SER A 131 0.74 11.01 -4.37
N LYS A 132 -0.54 10.71 -4.08
CA LYS A 132 -1.31 9.69 -4.81
C LYS A 132 -1.99 10.22 -6.07
N ASP A 133 -2.00 11.54 -6.27
CA ASP A 133 -2.41 12.11 -7.55
C ASP A 133 -1.39 11.73 -8.61
N ILE A 134 -1.82 11.43 -9.84
CA ILE A 134 -0.90 11.10 -10.92
C ILE A 134 -0.56 12.39 -11.67
N VAL A 135 0.53 13.02 -11.25
CA VAL A 135 1.11 14.21 -11.86
C VAL A 135 2.62 13.97 -12.10
N PRO A 136 3.30 14.78 -12.93
CA PRO A 136 4.68 14.48 -13.35
C PRO A 136 5.72 14.51 -12.22
N THR A 137 5.35 15.02 -11.05
CA THR A 137 6.19 15.06 -9.84
C THR A 137 5.85 13.97 -8.84
N SER A 138 4.85 13.12 -9.13
CA SER A 138 4.45 12.04 -8.25
C SER A 138 5.46 10.91 -8.31
N GLU A 139 5.89 10.48 -7.14
CA GLU A 139 6.92 9.48 -6.95
C GLU A 139 6.41 8.36 -6.07
N TRP A 140 6.39 7.13 -6.58
CA TRP A 140 5.87 5.95 -5.88
C TRP A 140 6.92 4.83 -5.79
N ALA A 141 6.81 4.01 -4.75
CA ALA A 141 7.30 2.64 -4.73
C ALA A 141 6.20 1.75 -4.17
N LEU A 142 5.98 0.58 -4.79
CA LEU A 142 5.04 -0.43 -4.29
C LEU A 142 5.76 -1.77 -4.23
N VAL A 143 5.91 -2.27 -3.02
CA VAL A 143 6.70 -3.48 -2.73
C VAL A 143 5.92 -4.44 -1.84
N SER A 144 6.26 -5.71 -1.91
CA SER A 144 5.65 -6.76 -1.12
C SER A 144 6.62 -7.91 -0.86
N TYR A 145 6.19 -8.83 -0.01
CA TYR A 145 6.86 -10.08 0.30
C TYR A 145 5.88 -11.23 0.03
N ALA A 146 6.01 -11.88 -1.12
CA ALA A 146 5.25 -13.09 -1.43
C ALA A 146 5.91 -14.29 -0.76
N ALA A 147 5.14 -15.30 -0.33
CA ALA A 147 5.73 -16.49 0.27
C ALA A 147 6.72 -17.19 -0.71
N ASP A 148 8.02 -17.06 -0.46
CA ASP A 148 9.07 -17.81 -1.17
C ASP A 148 9.46 -19.02 -0.28
N PRO A 149 9.39 -20.27 -0.78
CA PRO A 149 9.78 -21.45 -0.01
C PRO A 149 11.26 -21.46 0.43
N SER A 150 12.10 -20.57 -0.11
CA SER A 150 13.50 -20.40 0.28
C SER A 150 13.73 -19.37 1.38
N ASN A 151 12.70 -18.64 1.82
CA ASN A 151 12.85 -17.53 2.74
C ASN A 151 12.12 -17.78 4.08
N THR A 152 12.70 -17.30 5.18
CA THR A 152 12.26 -17.62 6.55
C THR A 152 11.40 -16.52 7.20
N GLY A 153 11.15 -15.41 6.50
CA GLY A 153 10.32 -14.31 7.00
C GLY A 153 8.81 -14.58 6.89
N ASP A 154 8.02 -13.83 7.66
CA ASP A 154 6.55 -13.93 7.66
C ASP A 154 5.99 -13.37 6.34
N PRO A 155 5.26 -14.18 5.54
CA PRO A 155 4.67 -13.71 4.29
C PRO A 155 3.77 -12.49 4.56
N TRP A 156 3.82 -11.47 3.68
CA TRP A 156 2.97 -10.29 3.81
C TRP A 156 1.59 -10.62 3.29
N ILE A 157 0.89 -11.43 4.07
CA ILE A 157 -0.40 -12.02 3.75
C ILE A 157 -1.32 -11.76 4.93
N ILE A 158 -2.53 -11.29 4.63
CA ILE A 158 -3.54 -11.03 5.65
C ILE A 158 -3.90 -12.36 6.35
N PRO A 159 -3.77 -12.44 7.68
CA PRO A 159 -4.04 -13.65 8.42
C PRO A 159 -5.54 -13.92 8.52
N ALA A 160 -5.89 -15.07 9.08
CA ALA A 160 -7.29 -15.35 9.38
C ALA A 160 -7.75 -14.46 10.56
N PRO A 161 -9.02 -14.02 10.61
CA PRO A 161 -9.55 -13.26 11.75
C PRO A 161 -9.50 -14.00 13.10
N SER A 162 -9.42 -15.33 13.06
CA SER A 162 -9.23 -16.17 14.26
C SER A 162 -7.77 -16.27 14.71
N ASP A 163 -6.86 -15.63 13.99
CA ASP A 163 -5.44 -15.61 14.33
C ASP A 163 -5.16 -14.48 15.32
N SER A 164 -4.26 -14.77 16.27
CA SER A 164 -3.80 -13.82 17.29
C SER A 164 -2.27 -13.74 17.36
N ASN A 165 -1.60 -14.19 16.30
CA ASN A 165 -0.15 -14.12 16.19
C ASN A 165 0.30 -12.68 15.89
N PRO A 166 1.47 -12.27 16.41
CA PRO A 166 2.16 -11.10 15.90
C PRO A 166 2.86 -11.41 14.57
N TYR A 167 2.84 -10.46 13.64
CA TYR A 167 3.54 -10.53 12.36
C TYR A 167 4.53 -9.38 12.24
N ASN A 168 5.71 -9.68 11.70
CA ASN A 168 6.73 -8.66 11.45
C ASN A 168 6.91 -8.46 9.95
N TRP A 169 6.49 -7.31 9.44
CA TRP A 169 6.57 -6.93 8.04
C TRP A 169 7.64 -5.86 7.84
N ASN A 170 8.90 -6.30 7.71
CA ASN A 170 10.05 -5.39 7.57
C ASN A 170 10.42 -5.18 6.10
N LEU A 171 10.71 -3.94 5.72
CA LEU A 171 11.14 -3.58 4.36
C LEU A 171 12.31 -4.44 3.86
N SER A 172 13.23 -4.83 4.75
CA SER A 172 14.36 -5.71 4.42
C SER A 172 13.96 -7.06 3.84
N ASP A 173 12.74 -7.53 4.14
CA ASP A 173 12.23 -8.81 3.67
C ASP A 173 11.57 -8.69 2.29
N ALA A 174 11.17 -7.48 1.87
CA ALA A 174 10.49 -7.25 0.59
C ALA A 174 11.34 -7.71 -0.62
N HIS A 175 10.74 -8.51 -1.51
CA HIS A 175 11.42 -9.00 -2.72
C HIS A 175 10.55 -8.94 -3.97
N VAL A 176 9.29 -8.53 -3.84
CA VAL A 176 8.42 -8.22 -4.97
C VAL A 176 8.36 -6.72 -5.12
N THR A 177 8.78 -6.23 -6.29
CA THR A 177 8.76 -4.81 -6.62
C THR A 177 7.84 -4.58 -7.82
N VAL A 178 6.69 -3.97 -7.58
CA VAL A 178 5.71 -3.68 -8.64
C VAL A 178 6.07 -2.38 -9.35
N VAL A 179 6.48 -1.37 -8.58
CA VAL A 179 6.93 -0.04 -9.01
C VAL A 179 8.01 0.45 -8.06
N GLY A 180 8.99 1.21 -8.56
CA GLY A 180 10.11 1.67 -7.75
C GLY A 180 11.14 0.56 -7.55
N GLY A 181 11.86 0.58 -6.43
CA GLY A 181 12.89 -0.39 -6.08
C GLY A 181 12.85 -0.74 -4.60
N ALA A 182 13.26 -1.96 -4.27
CA ALA A 182 13.55 -2.38 -2.90
C ALA A 182 14.80 -3.26 -2.82
N ASN A 183 15.52 -3.18 -1.71
CA ASN A 183 16.65 -4.06 -1.37
C ASN A 183 17.68 -4.23 -2.50
N ASN A 184 18.11 -3.09 -3.07
CA ASN A 184 19.05 -2.99 -4.20
C ASN A 184 18.54 -3.53 -5.54
N VAL A 185 17.26 -3.90 -5.63
CA VAL A 185 16.60 -4.33 -6.87
C VAL A 185 15.70 -3.22 -7.37
N GLN A 186 16.09 -2.58 -8.48
CA GLN A 186 15.23 -1.63 -9.19
C GLN A 186 14.17 -2.40 -9.98
N GLY A 187 12.90 -2.09 -9.71
CA GLY A 187 11.75 -2.55 -10.47
C GLY A 187 11.29 -1.53 -11.51
N PRO A 188 10.08 -1.71 -12.07
CA PRO A 188 9.52 -0.82 -13.08
C PRO A 188 9.48 0.65 -12.63
N GLY A 189 9.91 1.55 -13.50
CA GLY A 189 10.00 2.98 -13.20
C GLY A 189 10.94 3.73 -14.13
N THR A 190 10.96 5.06 -13.97
CA THR A 190 11.94 5.97 -14.57
C THR A 190 12.78 6.59 -13.46
N TYR A 191 14.09 6.38 -13.53
CA TYR A 191 15.08 6.87 -12.57
C TYR A 191 16.07 7.80 -13.25
N SER A 192 16.47 8.86 -12.55
CA SER A 192 17.58 9.72 -12.99
C SER A 192 18.89 9.40 -12.25
N ALA A 193 18.82 8.64 -11.16
CA ALA A 193 19.98 8.09 -10.46
C ALA A 193 19.79 6.61 -10.12
N ASN A 194 20.92 5.90 -10.00
CA ASN A 194 20.97 4.53 -9.49
C ASN A 194 21.87 4.51 -8.25
N PRO A 195 21.30 4.63 -7.03
CA PRO A 195 22.06 4.54 -5.80
C PRO A 195 22.78 3.19 -5.72
N GLY A 196 24.05 3.20 -5.32
CA GLY A 196 24.84 1.97 -5.23
C GLY A 196 24.30 0.97 -4.20
N THR A 197 23.66 1.48 -3.14
CA THR A 197 22.95 0.68 -2.13
C THR A 197 21.68 1.39 -1.68
N PHE A 198 20.54 0.70 -1.63
CA PHE A 198 19.27 1.24 -1.14
C PHE A 198 18.35 0.14 -0.61
N SER A 199 17.51 0.49 0.36
CA SER A 199 16.45 -0.38 0.88
C SER A 199 15.12 -0.09 0.20
N LEU A 200 14.86 1.17 -0.15
CA LEU A 200 13.74 1.58 -0.99
C LEU A 200 14.18 2.69 -1.95
N GLN A 201 13.68 2.64 -3.18
CA GLN A 201 13.81 3.74 -4.13
C GLN A 201 12.45 4.03 -4.80
N THR A 202 11.94 5.26 -4.74
CA THR A 202 10.73 5.64 -5.50
C THR A 202 11.08 5.95 -6.95
N THR A 203 10.04 5.96 -7.79
CA THR A 203 10.13 6.34 -9.21
C THR A 203 9.05 7.35 -9.55
N VAL A 204 9.34 8.24 -10.49
CA VAL A 204 8.32 9.08 -11.11
C VAL A 204 7.26 8.21 -11.76
N VAL A 205 5.99 8.53 -11.53
CA VAL A 205 4.83 7.88 -12.15
C VAL A 205 4.30 8.76 -13.29
N PRO A 206 4.40 8.31 -14.56
CA PRO A 206 3.97 9.11 -15.69
C PRO A 206 2.45 9.25 -15.74
N GLU A 207 1.97 10.41 -16.20
CA GLU A 207 0.55 10.63 -16.47
C GLU A 207 0.01 9.62 -17.50
N PRO A 208 -1.16 8.98 -17.27
CA PRO A 208 -1.76 8.05 -18.22
C PRO A 208 -2.13 8.72 -19.56
N GLY A 209 -2.19 10.06 -19.57
CA GLY A 209 -2.72 10.86 -20.67
C GLY A 209 -1.76 11.11 -21.83
N SER A 210 -0.43 11.15 -21.65
CA SER A 210 0.44 11.70 -22.70
C SER A 210 0.46 10.83 -23.97
N ALA A 211 0.46 9.50 -23.83
CA ALA A 211 0.41 8.58 -24.96
C ALA A 211 -0.95 8.59 -25.67
N VAL A 212 -2.05 8.65 -24.90
CA VAL A 212 -3.42 8.74 -25.45
C VAL A 212 -3.63 10.09 -26.16
N LEU A 213 -3.12 11.18 -25.60
CA LEU A 213 -3.16 12.51 -26.20
C LEU A 213 -2.34 12.57 -27.49
N LEU A 214 -1.17 11.93 -27.52
CA LEU A 214 -0.36 11.81 -28.74
C LEU A 214 -1.07 10.98 -29.81
N LEU A 215 -1.70 9.86 -29.44
CA LEU A 215 -2.49 9.04 -30.35
C LEU A 215 -3.73 9.80 -30.87
N ALA A 216 -4.42 10.54 -30.02
CA ALA A 216 -5.56 11.38 -30.41
C ALA A 216 -5.12 12.54 -31.32
N ALA A 217 -3.97 13.18 -31.03
CA ALA A 217 -3.38 14.21 -31.87
C ALA A 217 -2.94 13.64 -33.24
N ALA A 218 -2.33 12.45 -33.26
CA ALA A 218 -1.95 11.77 -34.50
C ALA A 218 -3.18 11.37 -35.33
N ALA A 219 -4.22 10.81 -34.70
CA ALA A 219 -5.47 10.43 -35.35
C ALA A 219 -6.18 11.65 -35.94
N THR A 220 -6.30 12.75 -35.20
CA THR A 220 -6.90 14.00 -35.70
C THR A 220 -6.09 14.62 -36.84
N HIS A 221 -4.75 14.55 -36.79
CA HIS A 221 -3.89 15.00 -37.89
C HIS A 221 -4.05 14.15 -39.15
N LEU A 222 -4.11 12.82 -39.03
CA LEU A 222 -4.35 11.90 -40.15
C LEU A 222 -5.74 12.12 -40.78
N ILE A 223 -6.79 12.28 -39.97
CA ILE A 223 -8.14 12.59 -40.47
C ILE A 223 -8.16 13.94 -41.22
N ARG A 224 -7.47 14.97 -40.70
CA ARG A 224 -7.34 16.27 -41.39
C ARG A 224 -6.61 16.15 -42.72
N ARG A 225 -5.54 15.36 -42.79
CA ARG A 225 -4.77 15.13 -44.03
C ARG A 225 -5.61 14.39 -45.09
N ALA A 226 -6.35 13.35 -44.69
CA ALA A 226 -7.23 12.60 -45.57
C ALA A 226 -8.34 13.49 -46.18
N ARG A 227 -8.93 14.39 -45.38
CA ARG A 227 -9.95 15.34 -45.86
C ARG A 227 -9.41 16.37 -46.87
N ARG A 228 -8.15 16.80 -46.74
CA ARG A 228 -7.55 17.74 -47.70
C ARG A 228 -7.30 17.10 -49.06
N LEU A 229 -6.85 15.84 -49.09
CA LEU A 229 -6.58 15.12 -50.34
C LEU A 229 -7.86 14.84 -51.14
N ASN A 230 -8.98 14.55 -50.47
CA ASN A 230 -10.28 14.33 -51.13
C ASN A 230 -10.93 15.62 -51.67
N ARG A 231 -10.40 16.80 -51.35
CA ARG A 231 -10.96 18.09 -51.81
C ARG A 231 -10.29 18.62 -53.09
N SER A 232 -9.22 17.98 -53.55
CA SER A 232 -8.40 18.43 -54.70
C SER A 232 -8.86 17.88 -56.05
N THR A 233 -9.94 17.10 -56.12
CA THR A 233 -10.50 16.51 -57.36
C THR A 233 -11.75 17.21 -57.90
N LEU A 234 -12.08 18.39 -57.37
CA LEU A 234 -13.21 19.23 -57.81
C LEU A 234 -12.72 20.62 -58.23
N LEU A 235 -11.85 20.68 -59.23
CA LEU A 235 -11.60 21.86 -60.08
C LEU A 235 -11.24 21.40 -61.48
#